data_AF-A0AAV2M2U4-F1
#
_entry.id   AF-A0AAV2M2U4-F1
#
_cell.length_a   1.000
_cell.length_b   1.000
_cell.length_c   1.000
_cell.angle_alpha   90.00
_cell.angle_beta   90.00
_cell.angle_gamma   90.00
#
_symmetry.space_group_name_H-M   'P 1'
#
loop_
_entity.id
_entity.type
_entity.pdbx_description
1 polymer ?
#
loop_
_entity_poly.entity_id
_entity_poly.type
_entity_poly.pdbx_seq_one_letter_code
_entity_poly.pdbx_strand_id
1 'polypeptide(L)'
;MCVSDIDECESHTHTCRGASVCENTPGSFRCRPKHKCVSGFTQDAHGNCIDINECSAGTDAGTGPCAPGSSCINTVGSFHCQRKSITCSRGYHANAQGDACDGEEDK
;
A
#
# COMPACT_ATOMS: atom_id res chain seq x y z
N MET A 1 42.39 6.17 -18.48
CA MET A 1 42.14 6.99 -17.27
C MET A 1 41.27 6.18 -16.35
N CYS A 2 41.66 6.01 -15.08
CA CYS A 2 40.75 5.53 -14.05
C CYS A 2 40.10 6.76 -13.40
N VAL A 3 38.79 6.87 -13.48
CA VAL A 3 38.05 7.78 -12.60
C VAL A 3 37.83 7.01 -11.33
N SER A 4 38.46 7.45 -10.24
CA SER A 4 38.13 6.95 -8.91
C SER A 4 36.73 7.44 -8.56
N ASP A 5 35.92 6.52 -8.05
CA ASP A 5 34.61 6.85 -7.49
C ASP A 5 34.75 7.88 -6.35
N ILE A 6 33.82 8.84 -6.28
CA ILE A 6 33.78 9.82 -5.19
C ILE A 6 32.81 9.27 -4.16
N ASP A 7 33.28 9.04 -2.94
CA ASP A 7 32.39 8.61 -1.86
C ASP A 7 31.58 9.81 -1.33
N GLU A 8 30.32 9.93 -1.76
CA GLU A 8 29.43 11.00 -1.29
C GLU A 8 29.01 10.83 0.18
N CYS A 9 29.16 9.61 0.74
CA CYS A 9 28.89 9.31 2.13
C CYS A 9 30.01 9.80 3.06
N GLU A 10 31.27 9.56 2.71
CA GLU A 10 32.41 10.10 3.47
C GLU A 10 32.56 11.61 3.31
N SER A 11 32.30 12.13 2.10
CA SER A 11 32.38 13.58 1.84
C SER A 11 31.18 14.38 2.36
N HIS A 12 30.16 13.71 2.91
CA HIS A 12 28.93 14.33 3.42
C HIS A 12 28.21 15.21 2.37
N THR A 13 28.33 14.86 1.09
CA THR A 13 27.69 15.58 -0.04
C THR A 13 26.39 14.92 -0.50
N HIS A 14 26.04 13.77 0.08
CA HIS A 14 24.80 13.06 -0.22
C HIS A 14 23.54 13.87 0.12
N THR A 15 22.42 13.56 -0.54
CA THR A 15 21.12 14.22 -0.32
C THR A 15 20.13 13.38 0.49
N CYS A 16 20.61 12.34 1.19
CA CYS A 16 19.80 11.49 2.06
C CYS A 16 19.05 12.30 3.12
N ARG A 17 17.75 12.00 3.28
CA ARG A 17 16.83 12.70 4.19
C ARG A 17 16.29 11.75 5.26
N GLY A 18 15.82 12.29 6.38
CA GLY A 18 15.21 11.51 7.46
C GLY A 18 16.20 10.55 8.13
N ALA A 19 15.69 9.49 8.77
CA ALA A 19 16.53 8.43 9.35
C ALA A 19 16.97 7.40 8.29
N SER A 20 17.64 7.88 7.24
CA SER A 20 18.30 7.04 6.23
C SER A 20 19.82 7.01 6.42
N VAL A 21 20.44 5.93 5.97
CA VAL A 21 21.88 5.67 5.96
C VAL A 21 22.36 5.76 4.52
N CYS A 22 23.40 6.56 4.30
CA CYS A 22 24.07 6.66 3.01
C CYS A 22 24.89 5.38 2.75
N GLU A 23 24.76 4.82 1.55
CA GLU A 23 25.62 3.76 1.03
C GLU A 23 26.24 4.24 -0.28
N ASN A 24 27.56 4.29 -0.33
CA ASN A 24 28.29 4.63 -1.54
C ASN A 24 28.20 3.50 -2.58
N THR A 25 28.11 3.84 -3.85
CA THR A 25 28.01 2.90 -4.97
C THR A 25 28.89 3.38 -6.13
N PRO A 26 29.43 2.48 -6.99
CA PRO A 26 30.25 2.95 -8.10
C PRO A 26 29.50 3.95 -9.01
N GLY A 27 29.95 5.21 -8.99
CA GLY A 27 29.42 6.34 -9.74
C GLY A 27 28.29 7.12 -9.06
N SER A 28 27.87 6.79 -7.83
CA SER A 28 26.80 7.50 -7.10
C SER A 28 26.65 7.03 -5.63
N PHE A 29 25.58 7.44 -4.95
CA PHE A 29 25.19 6.90 -3.65
C PHE A 29 23.72 6.46 -3.66
N ARG A 30 23.34 5.62 -2.71
CA ARG A 30 21.94 5.36 -2.37
C ARG A 30 21.65 5.63 -0.90
N CYS A 31 20.44 6.10 -0.63
CA CYS A 31 19.96 6.28 0.73
C CYS A 31 19.09 5.09 1.09
N ARG A 32 19.49 4.33 2.11
CA ARG A 32 18.70 3.19 2.62
C ARG A 32 18.07 3.54 3.97
N PRO A 33 16.87 3.03 4.27
CA PRO A 33 16.34 3.02 5.62
C PRO A 33 17.37 2.57 6.66
N LYS A 34 17.49 3.28 7.79
CA LYS A 34 18.36 2.85 8.91
C LYS A 34 17.97 1.48 9.47
N HIS A 35 16.68 1.15 9.40
CA HIS A 35 16.14 -0.15 9.74
C HIS A 35 15.06 -0.53 8.72
N LYS A 36 14.82 -1.83 8.55
CA LYS A 36 13.71 -2.32 7.71
C LYS A 36 12.45 -2.41 8.56
N CYS A 37 11.34 -1.86 8.08
CA CYS A 37 10.04 -2.08 8.73
C CYS A 37 9.58 -3.53 8.58
N VAL A 38 8.79 -4.00 9.55
CA VAL A 38 8.11 -5.30 9.46
C VAL A 38 7.07 -5.26 8.34
N SER A 39 6.70 -6.43 7.81
CA SER A 39 5.65 -6.52 6.78
C SER A 39 4.36 -5.84 7.25
N GLY A 40 3.71 -5.07 6.36
CA GLY A 40 2.54 -4.24 6.68
C GLY A 40 2.87 -2.81 7.13
N PHE A 41 4.15 -2.43 7.20
CA PHE A 41 4.58 -1.09 7.61
C PHE A 41 5.56 -0.47 6.61
N THR A 42 5.51 0.86 6.50
CA THR A 42 6.41 1.68 5.68
C THR A 42 7.05 2.78 6.53
N GLN A 43 8.17 3.34 6.08
CA GLN A 43 8.81 4.44 6.80
C GLN A 43 8.18 5.79 6.44
N ASP A 44 7.91 6.60 7.46
CA ASP A 44 7.61 8.02 7.30
C ASP A 44 8.88 8.84 6.96
N ALA A 45 8.72 10.15 6.79
CA ALA A 45 9.85 11.06 6.50
C ALA A 45 10.90 11.14 7.62
N HIS A 46 10.56 10.71 8.84
CA HIS A 46 11.45 10.65 9.99
C HIS A 46 12.06 9.25 10.18
N GLY A 47 11.67 8.28 9.35
CA GLY A 47 12.06 6.88 9.42
C GLY A 47 11.33 6.08 10.51
N ASN A 48 10.21 6.55 11.04
CA ASN A 48 9.33 5.74 11.88
C ASN A 48 8.54 4.76 11.02
N CYS A 49 8.37 3.53 11.48
CA CYS A 49 7.49 2.57 10.83
C CYS A 49 6.03 2.91 11.13
N ILE A 50 5.30 3.33 10.10
CA ILE A 50 3.87 3.58 10.12
C ILE A 50 3.14 2.48 9.35
N ASP A 51 1.92 2.21 9.79
CA ASP A 51 1.03 1.24 9.16
C ASP A 51 0.77 1.59 7.69
N ILE A 52 0.87 0.59 6.80
CA ILE A 52 0.46 0.75 5.41
C ILE A 52 -1.05 0.60 5.39
N ASN A 53 -1.78 1.67 5.06
CA ASN A 53 -3.22 1.53 4.89
C ASN A 53 -3.55 0.99 3.50
N GLU A 54 -3.70 -0.34 3.38
CA GLU A 54 -3.98 -1.02 2.11
C GLU A 54 -5.35 -0.66 1.52
N CYS A 55 -6.25 -0.09 2.33
CA CYS A 55 -7.56 0.37 1.87
C CYS A 55 -7.52 1.75 1.18
N SER A 56 -6.45 2.52 1.34
CA SER A 56 -6.37 3.91 0.81
C SER A 56 -6.34 4.01 -0.71
N ALA A 57 -6.05 2.90 -1.42
CA ALA A 57 -5.65 2.92 -2.82
C ALA A 57 -6.73 2.47 -3.83
N GLY A 58 -7.98 2.16 -3.45
CA GLY A 58 -8.98 1.79 -4.47
C GLY A 58 -10.26 1.06 -4.04
N THR A 59 -10.85 1.37 -2.90
CA THR A 59 -11.99 0.61 -2.34
C THR A 59 -13.32 0.78 -3.08
N ASP A 60 -13.43 1.75 -3.97
CA ASP A 60 -14.75 2.16 -4.49
C ASP A 60 -14.99 1.69 -5.93
N ALA A 61 -13.96 1.17 -6.61
CA ALA A 61 -13.99 0.82 -8.04
C ALA A 61 -13.37 -0.56 -8.37
N GLY A 62 -13.36 -1.51 -7.43
CA GLY A 62 -12.92 -2.89 -7.69
C GLY A 62 -11.40 -3.06 -7.93
N THR A 63 -10.59 -2.07 -7.56
CA THR A 63 -9.12 -2.07 -7.71
C THR A 63 -8.38 -2.18 -6.37
N GLY A 64 -9.11 -2.19 -5.25
CA GLY A 64 -8.56 -2.40 -3.91
C GLY A 64 -8.18 -3.88 -3.66
N PRO A 65 -7.55 -4.17 -2.51
CA PRO A 65 -7.04 -5.52 -2.21
C PRO A 65 -8.16 -6.55 -1.90
N CYS A 66 -9.42 -6.12 -1.88
CA CYS A 66 -10.58 -6.93 -1.56
C CYS A 66 -11.38 -7.29 -2.82
N ALA A 67 -12.01 -8.48 -2.81
CA ALA A 67 -12.93 -8.89 -3.86
C ALA A 67 -14.11 -7.90 -4.01
N PRO A 68 -14.71 -7.80 -5.21
CA PRO A 68 -16.00 -7.12 -5.41
C PRO A 68 -17.03 -7.58 -4.38
N GLY A 69 -17.93 -6.66 -3.97
CA GLY A 69 -18.87 -6.91 -2.88
C GLY A 69 -18.28 -7.06 -1.47
N SER A 70 -17.03 -6.66 -1.26
CA SER A 70 -16.44 -6.55 0.07
C SER A 70 -15.97 -5.12 0.36
N SER A 71 -16.01 -4.74 1.64
CA SER A 71 -15.41 -3.52 2.17
C SER A 71 -14.03 -3.87 2.74
N CYS A 72 -13.02 -3.06 2.41
CA CYS A 72 -11.70 -3.16 3.03
C CYS A 72 -11.73 -2.48 4.41
N ILE A 73 -11.19 -3.15 5.42
CA ILE A 73 -11.01 -2.61 6.77
C ILE A 73 -9.53 -2.67 7.12
N ASN A 74 -8.92 -1.50 7.25
CA ASN A 74 -7.52 -1.38 7.62
C ASN A 74 -7.32 -1.76 9.09
N THR A 75 -6.24 -2.47 9.39
CA THR A 75 -5.86 -2.88 10.74
C THR A 75 -4.38 -2.65 10.95
N VAL A 76 -3.90 -2.57 12.19
CA VAL A 76 -2.48 -2.35 12.41
C VAL A 76 -1.68 -3.57 11.94
N GLY A 77 -0.84 -3.36 10.93
CA GLY A 77 0.03 -4.33 10.28
C GLY A 77 -0.63 -5.19 9.20
N SER A 78 -1.90 -4.93 8.86
CA SER A 78 -2.64 -5.71 7.83
C SER A 78 -3.99 -5.07 7.47
N PHE A 79 -4.80 -5.79 6.71
CA PHE A 79 -6.20 -5.45 6.45
C PHE A 79 -7.05 -6.71 6.46
N HIS A 80 -8.37 -6.54 6.57
CA HIS A 80 -9.30 -7.62 6.27
C HIS A 80 -10.47 -7.13 5.41
N CYS A 81 -11.00 -8.05 4.61
CA CYS A 81 -12.15 -7.80 3.76
C CYS A 81 -13.41 -8.30 4.44
N GLN A 82 -14.36 -7.40 4.67
CA GLN A 82 -15.68 -7.74 5.19
C GLN A 82 -16.68 -7.75 4.05
N ARG A 83 -17.41 -8.86 3.86
CA ARG A 83 -18.47 -8.90 2.84
C ARG A 83 -19.52 -7.84 3.14
N LYS A 84 -19.91 -7.10 2.10
CA LYS A 84 -21.07 -6.21 2.14
C LYS A 84 -22.30 -7.12 2.14
N SER A 85 -23.15 -7.00 3.16
CA SER A 85 -24.44 -7.68 3.17
C SER A 85 -25.46 -6.74 2.54
N ILE A 86 -25.84 -7.02 1.29
CA ILE A 86 -26.92 -6.31 0.62
C ILE A 86 -28.25 -7.00 0.94
N THR A 87 -29.24 -6.21 1.38
CA THR A 87 -30.62 -6.68 1.52
C THR A 87 -31.40 -6.19 0.30
N CYS A 88 -31.93 -7.12 -0.48
CA CYS A 88 -32.71 -6.79 -1.67
C CYS A 88 -34.20 -6.62 -1.34
N SER A 89 -34.85 -5.71 -2.04
CA SER A 89 -36.32 -5.56 -2.01
C SER A 89 -37.00 -6.85 -2.46
N ARG A 90 -38.24 -7.06 -2.01
CA ARG A 90 -39.04 -8.23 -2.41
C ARG A 90 -39.13 -8.31 -3.94
N GLY A 91 -38.73 -9.45 -4.51
CA GLY A 91 -38.70 -9.67 -5.97
C GLY A 91 -37.31 -9.53 -6.60
N TYR A 92 -36.29 -9.11 -5.84
CA TYR A 92 -34.91 -8.99 -6.31
C TYR A 92 -34.00 -9.98 -5.58
N HIS A 93 -32.96 -10.45 -6.25
CA HIS A 93 -31.93 -11.33 -5.70
C HIS A 93 -30.56 -10.68 -5.78
N ALA A 94 -29.68 -10.96 -4.82
CA ALA A 94 -28.31 -10.48 -4.91
C ALA A 94 -27.59 -11.16 -6.09
N ASN A 95 -26.82 -10.39 -6.85
CA ASN A 95 -25.98 -10.91 -7.93
C ASN A 95 -24.90 -11.86 -7.38
N ALA A 96 -24.17 -12.54 -8.26
CA ALA A 96 -23.10 -13.46 -7.86
C ALA A 96 -21.97 -12.79 -7.05
N GLN A 97 -21.81 -11.48 -7.22
CA GLN A 97 -20.81 -10.66 -6.52
C GLN A 97 -21.30 -10.18 -5.15
N GLY A 98 -22.60 -10.29 -4.85
CA GLY A 98 -23.20 -9.83 -3.60
C GLY A 98 -23.21 -8.31 -3.40
N ASP A 99 -23.02 -7.53 -4.47
CA ASP A 99 -22.91 -6.08 -4.42
C ASP A 99 -24.02 -5.32 -5.13
N ALA A 100 -24.85 -6.02 -5.91
CA ALA A 100 -26.04 -5.47 -6.54
C ALA A 100 -27.23 -6.41 -6.42
N CYS A 101 -28.44 -5.88 -6.57
CA CYS A 101 -29.67 -6.65 -6.62
C CYS A 101 -30.16 -6.72 -8.07
N ASP A 102 -30.22 -7.93 -8.60
CA ASP A 102 -30.75 -8.23 -9.92
C ASP A 102 -32.24 -8.59 -9.79
N GLY A 103 -33.07 -8.02 -10.66
CA GLY A 103 -34.49 -8.38 -10.77
C GLY A 103 -34.69 -9.39 -11.88
N GLU A 104 -35.68 -10.27 -11.75
CA GLU A 104 -36.25 -10.88 -12.95
C GLU A 104 -37.06 -9.79 -13.65
N GLU A 105 -36.65 -9.37 -14.86
CA GLU A 105 -37.53 -8.59 -15.71
C GLU A 105 -38.79 -9.43 -15.96
N ASP A 106 -39.93 -8.99 -15.40
CA ASP A 106 -41.25 -9.56 -15.62
C ASP A 106 -41.44 -9.81 -17.14
N LYS A 107 -41.51 -11.10 -17.51
CA LYS A 107 -41.90 -11.53 -18.86
C LYS A 107 -43.39 -11.43 -19.06
#